data_AF-A0A3L7PD56-F1
#
_entry.id   AF-A0A3L7PD56-F1
#
_cell.length_a   1.000
_cell.length_b   1.000
_cell.length_c   1.000
_cell.angle_alpha   90.00
_cell.angle_beta   90.00
_cell.angle_gamma   90.00
#
_symmetry.space_group_name_H-M   'P 1'
#
loop_
_entity.id
_entity.type
_entity.pdbx_description
1 polymer ?
#
loop_
_entity_poly.entity_id
_entity_poly.type
_entity_poly.pdbx_seq_one_letter_code
_entity_poly.pdbx_strand_id
1 'polypeptide(L)'
;MDISRDGRQLAIINMFSGAMLNRKPHESWTIACANPVKILMLPARPQGETVCFEPQGKTLLINSERARQPLWRITLPQSDGKSE
;
A
#
# COMPACT_ATOMS: atom_id res chain seq x y z
N MET A 1 6.17 3.02 -4.54
CA MET A 1 6.09 2.18 -3.32
C MET A 1 6.26 3.07 -2.10
N ASP A 2 5.74 2.66 -0.95
CA ASP A 2 5.95 3.37 0.33
C ASP A 2 5.81 2.40 1.52
N ILE A 3 6.33 2.76 2.69
CA ILE A 3 6.25 2.00 3.94
C ILE A 3 5.49 2.83 4.98
N SER A 4 4.56 2.22 5.71
CA SER A 4 3.81 2.92 6.76
C SER A 4 4.73 3.45 7.86
N ARG A 5 4.30 4.50 8.56
CA ARG A 5 5.06 5.15 9.64
C ARG A 5 5.57 4.18 10.72
N ASP A 6 4.79 3.16 11.06
CA ASP A 6 5.16 2.14 12.06
C ASP A 6 6.07 1.03 11.49
N GLY A 7 6.39 1.10 10.20
CA GLY A 7 7.22 0.13 9.49
C GLY A 7 6.58 -1.25 9.36
N ARG A 8 5.27 -1.39 9.56
CA ARG A 8 4.57 -2.69 9.54
C ARG A 8 3.78 -2.95 8.27
N GLN A 9 3.65 -1.98 7.38
CA GLN A 9 2.97 -2.15 6.09
C GLN A 9 3.85 -1.64 4.96
N LEU A 10 3.83 -2.35 3.82
CA LEU A 10 4.48 -1.95 2.59
C LEU A 10 3.45 -1.97 1.46
N ALA A 11 3.29 -0.84 0.79
CA ALA A 11 2.47 -0.70 -0.40
C ALA A 11 3.37 -0.63 -1.64
N ILE A 12 3.19 -1.59 -2.55
CA ILE A 12 3.78 -1.58 -3.89
C ILE A 12 2.63 -1.42 -4.87
N ILE A 13 2.70 -0.45 -5.78
CA ILE A 13 1.62 -0.17 -6.73
C ILE A 13 2.16 -0.16 -8.15
N ASN A 14 1.26 -0.37 -9.10
CA ASN A 14 1.45 -0.06 -10.50
C ASN A 14 0.30 0.85 -10.99
N MET A 15 0.16 1.01 -12.30
CA MET A 15 -0.84 1.87 -12.93
C MET A 15 -2.29 1.40 -12.77
N PHE A 16 -2.54 0.19 -12.29
CA PHE A 16 -3.87 -0.45 -12.25
C PHE A 16 -4.23 -1.07 -10.89
N SER A 17 -3.23 -1.49 -10.13
CA SER A 17 -3.41 -2.26 -8.89
C SER A 17 -2.26 -2.02 -7.91
N GLY A 18 -2.37 -2.65 -6.75
CA GLY A 18 -1.27 -2.72 -5.80
C GLY A 18 -1.22 -4.03 -5.03
N ALA A 19 -0.09 -4.26 -4.37
CA ALA A 19 0.13 -5.29 -3.39
C ALA A 19 0.39 -4.62 -2.04
N MET A 20 -0.32 -5.07 -1.01
CA MET A 20 -0.11 -4.68 0.37
C MET A 20 0.48 -5.86 1.14
N LEU A 21 1.59 -5.59 1.81
CA LEU A 21 2.26 -6.55 2.67
C LEU A 21 2.16 -6.09 4.11
N ASN A 22 1.93 -7.03 5.02
CA ASN A 22 1.96 -6.80 6.46
C ASN A 22 3.20 -7.49 7.03
N ARG A 23 3.96 -6.75 7.84
CA ARG A 23 5.13 -7.22 8.57
C ARG A 23 4.80 -7.30 10.05
N LYS A 24 5.01 -8.47 10.66
CA LYS A 24 4.82 -8.67 12.10
C LYS A 24 5.87 -7.87 12.89
N PRO A 25 5.61 -7.53 14.16
CA PRO A 25 6.65 -6.96 15.03
C PRO A 25 7.90 -7.84 15.03
N HIS A 26 9.07 -7.21 14.86
CA HIS A 26 10.39 -7.87 14.80
C HIS A 26 10.63 -8.83 13.61
N GLU A 27 9.69 -9.01 12.70
CA GLU A 27 9.90 -9.77 11.46
C GLU A 27 10.79 -8.99 10.49
N SER A 28 11.72 -9.65 9.80
CA SER A 28 12.53 -9.00 8.77
C SER A 28 11.70 -8.79 7.49
N TRP A 29 12.06 -7.79 6.68
CA TRP A 29 11.40 -7.59 5.39
C TRP A 29 11.59 -8.78 4.43
N THR A 30 12.73 -9.49 4.51
CA THR A 30 12.96 -10.71 3.73
C THR A 30 11.88 -11.75 3.99
N ILE A 31 11.51 -11.97 5.26
CA ILE A 31 10.45 -12.92 5.62
C ILE A 31 9.08 -12.37 5.23
N ALA A 32 8.79 -11.11 5.57
CA ALA A 32 7.49 -10.50 5.27
C ALA A 32 7.15 -10.49 3.77
N CYS A 33 8.15 -10.24 2.90
CA CYS A 33 7.98 -10.26 1.45
C CYS A 33 7.78 -11.65 0.86
N ALA A 34 8.07 -12.72 1.60
CA ALA A 34 7.79 -14.10 1.18
C ALA A 34 6.35 -14.53 1.50
N ASN A 35 5.63 -13.78 2.35
CA ASN A 35 4.25 -14.10 2.72
C ASN A 35 3.27 -13.67 1.60
N PRO A 36 2.07 -14.29 1.54
CA PRO A 36 1.01 -13.85 0.64
C PRO A 36 0.65 -12.37 0.84
N VAL A 37 0.47 -11.66 -0.27
CA VAL A 37 0.14 -10.23 -0.27
C VAL A 37 -1.35 -10.02 -0.47
N LYS A 38 -1.88 -8.91 0.05
CA LYS A 38 -3.26 -8.49 -0.23
C LYS A 38 -3.28 -7.61 -1.47
N ILE A 39 -4.05 -8.01 -2.48
CA ILE A 39 -4.20 -7.22 -3.70
C ILE A 39 -5.13 -6.04 -3.44
N LEU A 40 -4.69 -4.85 -3.84
CA LEU A 40 -5.47 -3.62 -3.81
C LEU A 40 -6.01 -3.33 -5.20
N MET A 41 -7.34 -3.18 -5.28
CA MET A 41 -8.00 -2.65 -6.47
C MET A 41 -7.86 -1.13 -6.44
N LEU A 42 -7.19 -0.56 -7.44
CA LEU A 42 -6.94 0.87 -7.53
C LEU A 42 -7.61 1.44 -8.80
N PRO A 43 -7.91 2.75 -8.82
CA PRO A 43 -8.24 3.42 -10.07
C PRO A 43 -7.11 3.23 -11.09
N ALA A 44 -7.48 3.05 -12.36
CA ALA A 44 -6.53 3.07 -13.47
C ALA A 44 -5.93 4.49 -13.59
N ARG A 45 -4.60 4.57 -13.58
CA ARG A 45 -3.83 5.82 -13.54
C ARG A 45 -2.63 5.70 -14.49
N PRO A 46 -2.72 6.24 -15.72
CA PRO A 46 -1.61 6.20 -16.67
C PRO A 46 -0.33 6.76 -16.05
N GLN A 47 0.71 5.93 -16.01
CA GLN A 47 2.02 6.24 -15.39
C GLN A 47 1.93 6.64 -13.90
N GLY A 48 0.83 6.32 -13.21
CA GLY A 48 0.62 6.67 -11.80
C GLY A 48 1.25 5.67 -10.83
N GLU A 49 2.54 5.82 -10.53
CA GLU A 49 3.29 4.91 -9.65
C GLU A 49 3.62 5.51 -8.27
N THR A 50 3.28 6.79 -8.10
CA THR A 50 3.40 7.50 -6.83
C THR A 50 2.32 7.03 -5.84
N VAL A 51 2.76 6.72 -4.62
CA VAL A 51 1.92 6.31 -3.49
C VAL A 51 2.54 6.85 -2.22
N CYS A 52 1.72 7.24 -1.25
CA CYS A 52 2.15 7.56 0.09
C CYS A 52 1.13 7.09 1.13
N PHE A 53 1.60 6.56 2.26
CA PHE A 53 0.75 6.32 3.42
C PHE A 53 0.40 7.63 4.12
N GLU A 54 -0.83 7.73 4.60
CA GLU A 54 -1.15 8.73 5.60
C GLU A 54 -0.61 8.33 6.99
N PRO A 55 -0.45 9.28 7.93
CA PRO A 55 0.22 9.03 9.20
C PRO A 55 -0.36 7.88 10.03
N GLN A 56 -1.66 7.62 9.93
CA GLN A 56 -2.35 6.55 10.66
C GLN A 56 -2.18 5.17 10.00
N GLY A 57 -1.63 5.08 8.79
CA GLY A 57 -1.41 3.82 8.08
C GLY A 57 -2.69 3.09 7.65
N LYS A 58 -3.84 3.78 7.63
CA LYS A 58 -5.15 3.21 7.25
C LYS A 58 -5.58 3.58 5.83
N THR A 59 -4.85 4.49 5.20
CA THR A 59 -5.19 5.09 3.92
C THR A 59 -3.93 5.33 3.12
N LEU A 60 -4.06 5.20 1.80
CA LEU A 60 -3.04 5.58 0.82
C LEU A 60 -3.51 6.81 0.06
N LEU A 61 -2.58 7.71 -0.23
CA LEU A 61 -2.71 8.76 -1.22
C LEU A 61 -2.00 8.32 -2.49
N ILE A 62 -2.71 8.37 -3.62
CA ILE A 62 -2.19 8.02 -4.93
C ILE A 62 -2.60 9.07 -5.96
N ASN A 63 -1.79 9.26 -7.00
CA ASN A 63 -2.09 10.16 -8.12
C ASN A 63 -1.74 9.53 -9.47
N SER A 64 -1.95 10.28 -10.54
CA SER A 64 -1.50 9.97 -11.90
C SER A 64 -0.47 11.02 -12.33
N GLU A 65 0.36 10.70 -13.33
CA GLU A 65 1.32 11.66 -13.90
C GLU A 65 0.66 12.80 -14.68
N ARG A 66 1.43 13.87 -14.93
CA ARG A 66 1.05 15.12 -15.60
C ARG A 66 0.27 16.10 -14.71
N ALA A 67 0.01 17.29 -15.24
CA ALA A 67 -0.64 18.37 -14.51
C ALA A 67 -2.14 18.10 -14.28
N ARG A 68 -2.67 18.63 -13.17
CA ARG A 68 -4.11 18.66 -12.84
C ARG A 68 -4.77 17.28 -12.77
N GLN A 69 -4.02 16.26 -12.38
CA GLN A 69 -4.57 14.94 -12.11
C GLN A 69 -5.22 14.87 -10.72
N PRO A 70 -6.20 13.98 -10.53
CA PRO A 70 -6.80 13.77 -9.22
C PRO A 70 -5.78 13.25 -8.21
N LEU A 71 -6.02 13.57 -6.94
CA LEU A 71 -5.45 12.86 -5.80
C LEU A 71 -6.55 11.95 -5.23
N TRP A 72 -6.31 10.64 -5.23
CA TRP A 72 -7.23 9.68 -4.63
C TRP A 72 -6.76 9.31 -3.23
N ARG A 73 -7.72 9.19 -2.32
CA ARG A 73 -7.54 8.60 -0.99
C ARG A 73 -8.17 7.22 -0.98
N ILE A 74 -7.35 6.19 -0.79
CA ILE A 74 -7.77 4.79 -0.81
C ILE A 74 -7.74 4.23 0.62
N THR A 75 -8.90 3.81 1.12
CA THR A 75 -8.99 3.14 2.42
C THR A 75 -8.44 1.73 2.32
N LEU A 76 -7.51 1.41 3.22
CA LEU A 76 -6.91 0.09 3.28
C LEU A 76 -7.84 -0.87 4.01
N PRO A 77 -8.05 -2.07 3.47
CA PRO A 77 -8.87 -3.08 4.13
C PRO A 77 -8.09 -3.62 5.35
N GLN A 78 -8.71 -3.56 6.53
CA GLN A 78 -8.07 -3.96 7.78
C GLN A 78 -7.50 -5.38 7.69
N SER A 79 -6.37 -5.61 8.36
CA SER A 79 -5.87 -6.95 8.60
C SER A 79 -6.81 -7.60 9.60
N ASP A 80 -7.56 -8.62 9.16
CA ASP A 80 -8.27 -9.50 10.09
C ASP A 80 -7.19 -10.15 10.96
N GLY A 81 -7.09 -9.72 12.21
CA GLY A 81 -6.09 -10.18 13.18
C GLY A 81 -6.33 -11.62 13.62
N LYS A 82 -6.50 -12.55 12.68
CA LYS A 82 -6.47 -13.98 12.98
C LYS A 82 -5.03 -14.36 13.23
N SER A 83 -4.69 -14.32 14.51
CA SER A 83 -3.58 -15.06 15.07
C SER A 83 -4.00 -16.53 15.03
N GLU A 84 -3.40 -17.32 14.14
CA GLU A 84 -3.28 -18.76 14.35
C GLU A 84 -2.10 -19.03 15.30
#